data_AF-A0A0N4UWK6-F1
#
_entry.id   AF-A0A0N4UWK6-F1
#
_cell.length_a   1.000
_cell.length_b   1.000
_cell.length_c   1.000
_cell.angle_alpha   90.00
_cell.angle_beta   90.00
_cell.angle_gamma   90.00
#
_symmetry.space_group_name_H-M   'P 1'
#
loop_
_entity.id
_entity.type
_entity.pdbx_description
1 polymer ?
#
loop_
_entity_poly.entity_id
_entity_poly.type
_entity_poly.pdbx_seq_one_letter_code
_entity_poly.pdbx_strand_id
1 'polypeptide(L)' 'MCINDSCVLGCYDTCTDCKCYTGYCHNPMYKRCMQCCHRTCGTCEP' A
#
# COMPACT_ATOMS: atom_id res chain seq x y z
N MET A 1 -0.29 -8.79 -8.62
CA MET A 1 -0.03 -9.07 -10.04
C MET A 1 1.04 -10.15 -10.11
N CYS A 2 0.73 -11.29 -10.69
CA CYS A 2 1.67 -12.40 -10.80
C CYS A 2 2.47 -12.22 -12.10
N ILE A 3 3.79 -12.24 -12.04
CA ILE A 3 4.63 -12.19 -13.23
C ILE A 3 5.50 -13.46 -13.18
N ASN A 4 5.33 -14.35 -14.15
CA ASN A 4 6.08 -15.61 -14.30
C ASN A 4 6.08 -16.52 -13.06
N ASP A 5 4.91 -17.02 -12.65
CA ASP A 5 4.72 -18.02 -11.56
C ASP A 5 5.25 -17.64 -10.16
N SER A 6 5.94 -16.51 -10.04
CA SER A 6 6.29 -15.88 -8.78
C SER A 6 5.22 -14.86 -8.45
N CYS A 7 4.33 -15.21 -7.53
CA CYS A 7 3.55 -14.23 -6.80
C CYS A 7 4.52 -13.43 -5.94
N VAL A 8 5.20 -12.45 -6.54
CA VAL A 8 5.71 -11.35 -5.73
C VAL A 8 4.48 -10.86 -5.01
N LEU A 9 4.50 -10.91 -3.68
CA LEU A 9 3.59 -10.12 -2.85
C LEU A 9 4.02 -8.65 -3.01
N GLY A 10 4.20 -8.24 -4.28
CA GLY A 10 4.90 -7.07 -4.72
C GLY A 10 4.04 -5.96 -4.25
N CYS A 11 4.52 -5.24 -3.26
CA CYS A 11 3.58 -4.51 -2.49
C CYS A 11 2.97 -3.41 -3.35
N TYR A 12 1.66 -3.49 -3.52
CA TYR A 12 0.91 -2.60 -4.40
C TYR A 12 -0.20 -1.96 -3.61
N ASP A 13 -0.47 -0.71 -3.95
CA ASP A 13 -1.65 -0.04 -3.46
C ASP A 13 -2.87 -0.65 -4.14
N THR A 14 -3.81 -1.13 -3.33
CA THR A 14 -5.13 -1.58 -3.78
C THR A 14 -6.11 -0.41 -3.89
N CYS A 15 -5.80 0.73 -3.26
CA CYS A 15 -6.55 1.96 -3.41
C CYS A 15 -5.84 2.95 -4.35
N THR A 16 -6.59 3.66 -5.17
CA THR A 16 -6.08 4.70 -6.08
C THR A 16 -5.76 6.02 -5.37
N ASP A 17 -6.49 6.31 -4.28
CA ASP A 17 -6.41 7.60 -3.59
C ASP A 17 -5.25 7.68 -2.58
N CYS A 18 -4.42 6.64 -2.49
CA CYS A 18 -3.30 6.57 -1.54
C CYS A 18 -2.36 7.77 -1.64
N LYS A 19 -2.14 8.30 -2.85
CA LYS A 19 -1.31 9.50 -3.07
C LYS A 19 -1.84 10.73 -2.32
N CYS A 20 -3.16 10.89 -2.24
CA CYS A 20 -3.82 11.99 -1.50
C CYS A 20 -3.65 11.85 0.02
N TYR A 21 -3.47 10.61 0.50
CA TYR A 21 -3.42 10.30 1.92
C TYR A 21 -2.03 9.87 2.42
N THR A 22 -0.99 10.08 1.62
CA THR A 22 0.42 9.82 1.97
C THR A 22 0.83 10.38 3.34
N GLY A 23 0.38 11.59 3.67
CA GLY A 23 0.65 12.21 4.97
C GLY A 23 -0.05 11.53 6.17
N TYR A 24 -1.05 10.67 5.91
CA TYR A 24 -1.81 9.96 6.93
C TYR A 24 -1.35 8.51 7.13
N CYS A 25 -0.32 8.05 6.43
CA CYS A 25 0.25 6.71 6.58
C CYS A 25 0.65 6.39 8.02
N HIS A 26 1.12 7.39 8.78
CA HIS A 26 1.52 7.25 10.18
C HIS A 26 0.39 7.64 11.16
N ASN A 27 -0.79 7.99 10.64
CA ASN A 27 -1.90 8.45 11.45
C ASN A 27 -2.76 7.25 11.89
N PRO A 28 -2.88 6.96 13.20
CA PRO A 28 -3.57 5.77 13.71
C PRO A 28 -5.06 5.74 13.34
N MET A 29 -5.70 6.90 13.14
CA MET A 29 -7.09 6.95 12.67
C MET A 29 -7.26 6.46 11.23
N TYR A 30 -6.26 6.72 10.38
CA TYR A 30 -6.26 6.31 8.98
C TYR A 30 -5.63 4.94 8.77
N LYS A 31 -5.16 4.27 9.83
CA LYS A 31 -4.52 2.94 9.75
C LYS A 31 -5.35 1.94 8.97
N ARG A 32 -6.68 1.93 9.16
CA ARG A 32 -7.61 1.04 8.46
C ARG A 32 -7.76 1.39 6.98
N CYS A 33 -7.77 2.68 6.64
CA CYS A 33 -7.81 3.17 5.26
C CYS A 33 -6.47 2.96 4.56
N MET A 34 -5.35 3.06 5.28
CA MET A 34 -4.00 2.91 4.73
C MET A 34 -3.58 1.44 4.60
N GLN A 35 -4.40 0.49 5.07
CA GLN A 35 -4.22 -0.94 4.76
C GLN A 35 -4.31 -1.23 3.26
N CYS A 36 -4.92 -0.37 2.45
CA CYS A 36 -4.87 -0.54 1.00
C CYS A 36 -3.74 0.26 0.32
N CYS A 37 -2.96 1.01 1.08
CA CYS A 37 -1.91 1.92 0.59
C CYS A 37 -0.52 1.43 0.97
N HIS A 38 -0.32 0.12 0.90
CA HIS A 38 0.86 -0.49 1.49
C HIS A 38 2.17 0.00 0.84
N ARG A 39 2.18 0.16 -0.49
CA ARG A 39 3.33 0.63 -1.26
C ARG A 39 3.57 2.11 -1.05
N THR A 40 2.50 2.91 -1.12
CA THR A 40 2.55 4.36 -0.93
C THR A 40 3.01 4.72 0.48
N CYS A 41 2.56 3.97 1.49
CA CYS A 41 2.98 4.17 2.88
C CYS A 41 4.31 3.51 3.22
N GLY A 42 4.99 2.85 2.27
CA GLY A 42 6.26 2.17 2.51
C GLY A 42 6.18 1.06 3.56
N THR A 43 4.98 0.53 3.80
CA THR A 43 4.76 -0.55 4.80
C THR A 43 5.21 -1.92 4.32
N CYS A 44 5.82 -1.97 3.14
CA CYS A 44 6.23 -3.17 2.44
C CYS A 44 7.12 -2.77 1.26
N GLU A 45 8.04 -3.66 0.92
CA GLU A 45 8.96 -3.52 -0.20
C GLU A 45 8.73 -4.68 -1.18
N PRO A 46 8.99 -4.47 -2.49
CA PRO A 46 8.84 -5.49 -3.51
C PRO A 46 9.83 -6.65 -3.37
#